data_AF-A0A2V8XXB1-F1
#
_entry.id   AF-A0A2V8XXB1-F1
#
_cell.length_a   1.000
_cell.length_b   1.000
_cell.length_c   1.000
_cell.angle_alpha   90.00
_cell.angle_beta   90.00
_cell.angle_gamma   90.00
#
_symmetry.space_group_name_H-M   'P 1'
#
loop_
_entity.id
_entity.type
_entity.pdbx_description
1 polymer ?
#
loop_
_entity_poly.entity_id
_entity_poly.type
_entity_poly.pdbx_seq_one_letter_code
_entity_poly.pdbx_strand_id
1 'polypeptide(L)'
;MGVRAGLAAASLLAARAWAGQENLASAADAEASSADRTSRVAPNYALEERFLPDQVSKLVFDLVVTPHWFGESNRFWYSYETPEGTRYYLVDPGRKAKAPLWDNAKVAAALSLLTNFPYDARHLPVKRLKLVDKDTRMRFQVEIRKDAVVPNEPKRERSQEDIEEQRKEGEMKQGEQEDQTAGTPAEKPEQTRTIYFAYDLATGKITRLDNFAPPKKKPLWAFLSPDEKTVVFARGHNLYQLDAANYAKALEKAGDTSVVEAL
;
A
#
# COMPACT_ATOMS: atom_id res chain seq x y z
N MET A 1 -25.43 47.32 -44.16
CA MET A 1 -26.62 48.06 -43.71
C MET A 1 -27.69 47.95 -44.78
N GLY A 2 -28.72 47.15 -44.52
CA GLY A 2 -29.87 46.96 -45.42
C GLY A 2 -31.10 46.73 -44.56
N VAL A 3 -31.93 47.76 -44.45
CA VAL A 3 -33.16 47.83 -43.67
C VAL A 3 -34.28 47.19 -44.47
N ARG A 4 -35.15 46.42 -43.80
CA ARG A 4 -36.60 46.47 -44.04
C ARG A 4 -37.39 45.81 -42.91
N ALA A 5 -38.16 46.66 -42.24
CA ALA A 5 -39.15 46.38 -41.22
C ALA A 5 -40.57 46.47 -41.82
N GLY A 6 -41.54 45.86 -41.14
CA GLY A 6 -42.99 46.07 -41.30
C GLY A 6 -43.75 44.78 -41.66
N LEU A 7 -44.94 44.51 -41.16
CA LEU A 7 -45.88 45.26 -40.31
C LEU A 7 -46.97 44.30 -39.78
N ALA A 8 -47.51 44.63 -38.58
CA ALA A 8 -48.90 44.52 -38.08
C ALA A 8 -49.88 43.46 -38.67
N ALA A 9 -50.49 42.57 -37.87
CA ALA A 9 -51.62 42.74 -36.91
C ALA A 9 -52.96 42.29 -37.50
N ALA A 10 -53.74 41.53 -36.72
CA ALA A 10 -55.18 41.73 -36.46
C ALA A 10 -55.84 40.44 -35.95
N SER A 11 -56.30 40.50 -34.70
CA SER A 11 -57.26 39.56 -34.11
C SER A 11 -58.67 39.90 -34.57
N LEU A 12 -59.54 38.88 -34.69
CA LEU A 12 -60.99 39.07 -34.62
C LEU A 12 -61.68 37.82 -34.05
N LEU A 13 -62.38 38.04 -32.93
CA LEU A 13 -63.34 37.13 -32.32
C LEU A 13 -64.59 36.98 -33.21
N ALA A 14 -65.23 35.82 -33.15
CA ALA A 14 -66.66 35.70 -33.34
C ALA A 14 -67.25 34.74 -32.29
N ALA A 15 -68.29 35.19 -31.60
CA ALA A 15 -69.06 34.48 -30.58
C ALA A 15 -70.47 34.20 -31.08
N ARG A 16 -71.08 33.07 -30.65
CA ARG A 16 -72.50 32.85 -30.26
C ARG A 16 -72.80 31.32 -30.23
N ALA A 17 -73.12 30.73 -29.07
CA ALA A 17 -74.45 30.55 -28.45
C ALA A 17 -75.27 29.44 -29.16
N TRP A 18 -75.99 28.49 -28.56
CA TRP A 18 -76.44 28.10 -27.20
C TRP A 18 -77.19 26.75 -27.37
N ALA A 19 -77.21 25.85 -26.37
CA ALA A 19 -78.36 25.02 -25.92
C ALA A 19 -78.03 23.58 -25.46
N GLY A 20 -78.59 23.22 -24.28
CA GLY A 20 -79.00 21.86 -23.87
C GLY A 20 -77.90 20.96 -23.28
N GLN A 21 -77.66 20.93 -21.97
CA GLN A 21 -78.45 20.31 -20.88
C GLN A 21 -78.33 18.77 -20.81
N GLU A 22 -77.57 18.34 -19.79
CA GLU A 22 -77.76 17.18 -18.92
C GLU A 22 -77.76 15.75 -19.52
N ASN A 23 -76.72 14.99 -19.17
CA ASN A 23 -76.93 13.63 -18.71
C ASN A 23 -75.95 13.32 -17.58
N LEU A 24 -76.46 13.25 -16.34
CA LEU A 24 -75.78 12.67 -15.20
C LEU A 24 -76.28 11.22 -15.02
N ALA A 25 -75.34 10.36 -14.62
CA ALA A 25 -75.49 8.97 -14.17
C ALA A 25 -75.34 7.86 -15.22
N SER A 26 -74.11 7.35 -15.34
CA SER A 26 -73.87 5.93 -15.03
C SER A 26 -72.52 5.80 -14.34
N ALA A 27 -72.56 5.15 -13.18
CA ALA A 27 -71.42 4.75 -12.39
C ALA A 27 -70.63 3.63 -13.06
N ALA A 28 -69.44 3.41 -12.49
CA ALA A 28 -68.58 2.24 -12.58
C ALA A 28 -67.60 2.18 -13.76
N ASP A 29 -66.35 1.93 -13.38
CA ASP A 29 -65.22 1.51 -14.22
C ASP A 29 -64.45 2.59 -14.99
N ALA A 30 -63.82 3.51 -14.24
CA ALA A 30 -62.55 4.08 -14.64
C ALA A 30 -61.55 4.16 -13.46
N GLU A 31 -61.58 3.16 -12.58
CA GLU A 31 -60.40 2.78 -11.78
C GLU A 31 -59.59 1.77 -12.58
N ALA A 32 -58.74 2.26 -13.48
CA ALA A 32 -57.76 1.42 -14.16
C ALA A 32 -56.39 2.12 -14.18
N SER A 33 -55.64 1.80 -13.11
CA SER A 33 -54.18 1.75 -13.08
C SER A 33 -53.42 3.08 -13.02
N SER A 34 -53.46 3.72 -11.85
CA SER A 34 -52.25 4.31 -11.26
C SER A 34 -51.47 3.23 -10.49
N ALA A 35 -51.20 2.09 -11.13
CA ALA A 35 -50.21 1.15 -10.63
C ALA A 35 -48.84 1.80 -10.76
N ASP A 36 -48.22 2.04 -9.61
CA ASP A 36 -46.82 2.28 -9.36
C ASP A 36 -45.91 1.82 -10.53
N ARG A 37 -45.49 2.76 -11.38
CA ARG A 37 -44.39 2.53 -12.32
C ARG A 37 -43.09 2.65 -11.53
N THR A 38 -42.84 1.70 -10.63
CA THR A 38 -41.48 1.29 -10.34
C THR A 38 -40.92 0.79 -11.67
N SER A 39 -40.23 1.68 -12.40
CA SER A 39 -39.48 1.27 -13.59
C SER A 39 -38.59 0.13 -13.14
N ARG A 40 -38.80 -1.06 -13.70
CA ARG A 40 -37.95 -2.22 -13.40
C ARG A 40 -36.56 -1.87 -13.92
N VAL A 41 -35.73 -1.28 -13.07
CA VAL A 41 -34.35 -0.91 -13.40
C VAL A 41 -33.64 -2.23 -13.70
N ALA A 42 -33.21 -2.39 -14.95
CA ALA A 42 -32.40 -3.54 -15.31
C ALA A 42 -31.13 -3.50 -14.43
N PRO A 43 -30.75 -4.60 -13.78
CA PRO A 43 -29.57 -4.62 -12.92
C PRO A 43 -28.36 -4.21 -13.74
N ASN A 44 -27.65 -3.17 -13.27
CA ASN A 44 -26.46 -2.66 -13.93
C ASN A 44 -25.22 -3.33 -13.32
N TYR A 45 -25.03 -4.61 -13.64
CA TYR A 45 -23.91 -5.39 -13.12
C TYR A 45 -22.54 -4.77 -13.44
N ALA A 46 -22.42 -4.07 -14.58
CA ALA A 46 -21.19 -3.36 -14.94
C ALA A 46 -20.86 -2.19 -14.00
N LEU A 47 -21.87 -1.55 -13.39
CA LEU A 47 -21.66 -0.54 -12.36
C LEU A 47 -21.34 -1.19 -11.01
N GLU A 48 -22.04 -2.26 -10.66
CA GLU A 48 -21.78 -3.02 -9.42
C GLU A 48 -20.33 -3.55 -9.37
N GLU A 49 -19.79 -4.01 -10.50
CA GLU A 49 -18.39 -4.45 -10.62
C GLU A 49 -17.38 -3.40 -10.15
N ARG A 50 -17.67 -2.11 -10.35
CA ARG A 50 -16.79 -1.01 -9.92
C ARG A 50 -16.80 -0.77 -8.41
N PHE A 51 -17.87 -1.19 -7.75
CA PHE A 51 -18.05 -1.09 -6.30
C PHE A 51 -17.76 -2.40 -5.58
N LEU A 52 -17.27 -3.42 -6.29
CA LEU A 52 -16.74 -4.61 -5.66
C LEU A 52 -15.62 -4.22 -4.67
N PRO A 53 -15.53 -4.89 -3.51
CA PRO A 53 -14.54 -4.57 -2.49
C PRO A 53 -13.10 -4.45 -3.02
N ASP A 54 -12.73 -5.30 -3.98
CA ASP A 54 -11.42 -5.32 -4.64
C ASP A 54 -11.13 -4.09 -5.51
N GLN A 55 -12.16 -3.46 -6.10
CA GLN A 55 -11.98 -2.24 -6.88
C GLN A 55 -11.99 -1.01 -5.98
N VAL A 56 -12.85 -1.03 -4.95
CA VAL A 56 -12.92 0.05 -3.95
C VAL A 56 -11.63 0.13 -3.14
N SER A 57 -11.05 -1.00 -2.75
CA SER A 57 -9.79 -1.03 -1.98
C SER A 57 -8.61 -0.42 -2.72
N LYS A 58 -8.61 -0.41 -4.06
CA LYS A 58 -7.59 0.26 -4.89
C LYS A 58 -7.77 1.79 -4.97
N LEU A 59 -8.95 2.28 -4.61
CA LEU A 59 -9.30 3.71 -4.63
C LEU A 59 -9.26 4.33 -3.22
N VAL A 60 -9.31 3.50 -2.19
CA VAL A 60 -9.25 3.90 -0.79
C VAL A 60 -7.79 3.90 -0.34
N PHE A 61 -7.23 5.09 -0.22
CA PHE A 61 -5.87 5.31 0.31
C PHE A 61 -5.89 5.36 1.85
N ASP A 62 -4.84 5.93 2.45
CA ASP A 62 -4.73 6.04 3.90
C ASP A 62 -5.90 6.83 4.50
N LEU A 63 -6.66 6.16 5.37
CA LEU A 63 -7.71 6.77 6.18
C LEU A 63 -7.26 7.08 7.61
N VAL A 64 -6.18 6.42 8.04
CA VAL A 64 -5.62 6.53 9.39
C VAL A 64 -4.15 6.85 9.28
N VAL A 65 -3.68 7.74 10.15
CA VAL A 65 -2.26 8.09 10.24
C VAL A 65 -1.62 7.24 11.33
N THR A 66 -0.57 6.50 10.98
CA THR A 66 0.25 5.75 11.94
C THR A 66 1.48 6.58 12.33
N PRO A 67 1.49 7.23 13.51
CA PRO A 67 2.62 8.05 13.94
C PRO A 67 3.83 7.19 14.32
N HIS A 68 4.98 7.53 13.77
CA HIS A 68 6.27 6.94 14.13
C HIS A 68 7.07 7.94 14.97
N TRP A 69 7.17 7.67 16.27
CA TRP A 69 7.84 8.55 17.24
C TRP A 69 9.37 8.46 17.14
N PHE A 70 10.00 9.59 17.39
CA PHE A 70 11.44 9.74 17.54
C PHE A 70 11.84 9.22 18.93
N GLY A 71 13.03 8.59 19.04
CA GLY A 71 13.47 7.99 20.30
C GLY A 71 13.99 9.01 21.32
N GLU A 72 14.66 10.06 20.83
CA GLU A 72 15.30 11.10 21.63
C GLU A 72 14.46 12.40 21.72
N SER A 73 13.41 12.53 20.91
CA SER A 73 12.58 13.74 20.87
C SER A 73 11.09 13.44 20.77
N ASN A 74 10.25 14.37 21.22
CA ASN A 74 8.78 14.27 21.10
C ASN A 74 8.27 14.52 19.67
N ARG A 75 9.12 14.39 18.65
CA ARG A 75 8.73 14.53 17.25
C ARG A 75 8.23 13.20 16.74
N PHE A 76 7.37 13.22 15.74
CA PHE A 76 6.98 12.02 15.04
C PHE A 76 6.86 12.30 13.55
N TRP A 77 7.05 11.25 12.75
CA TRP A 77 6.78 11.33 11.32
C TRP A 77 5.67 10.36 10.95
N TYR A 78 5.01 10.62 9.83
CA TYR A 78 4.04 9.69 9.26
C TYR A 78 4.08 9.75 7.74
N SER A 79 3.73 8.63 7.11
CA SER A 79 3.41 8.57 5.70
C SER A 79 1.91 8.76 5.51
N TYR A 80 1.52 9.38 4.40
CA TYR A 80 0.14 9.52 4.00
C TYR A 80 0.04 9.33 2.49
N GLU A 81 -0.69 8.31 2.08
CA GLU A 81 -0.96 8.01 0.68
C GLU A 81 -2.20 8.77 0.19
N THR A 82 -2.06 9.39 -0.98
CA THR A 82 -3.13 10.12 -1.67
C THR A 82 -3.21 9.65 -3.12
N PRO A 83 -4.27 9.97 -3.87
CA PRO A 83 -4.31 9.71 -5.31
C PRO A 83 -3.16 10.36 -6.09
N GLU A 84 -2.54 11.39 -5.53
CA GLU A 84 -1.39 12.08 -6.12
C GLU A 84 -0.05 11.42 -5.78
N GLY A 85 -0.02 10.42 -4.88
CA GLY A 85 1.19 9.74 -4.43
C GLY A 85 1.37 9.74 -2.91
N THR A 86 2.50 9.18 -2.47
CA THR A 86 2.86 9.05 -1.05
C THR A 86 3.63 10.28 -0.57
N ARG A 87 3.15 10.89 0.52
CA ARG A 87 3.79 12.04 1.17
C ARG A 87 4.27 11.67 2.56
N TYR A 88 5.40 12.24 2.96
CA TYR A 88 5.98 12.04 4.28
C TYR A 88 6.01 13.36 5.03
N TYR A 89 5.48 13.35 6.24
CA TYR A 89 5.41 14.54 7.09
C TYR A 89 6.18 14.31 8.38
N LEU A 90 6.87 15.36 8.82
CA LEU A 90 7.48 15.47 10.12
C LEU A 90 6.68 16.47 10.96
N VAL A 91 6.26 16.03 12.14
CA VAL A 91 5.48 16.84 13.07
C VAL A 91 6.24 17.03 14.37
N ASP A 92 6.33 18.28 14.78
CA ASP A 92 6.78 18.67 16.12
C ASP A 92 5.57 19.16 16.92
N PRO A 93 5.03 18.33 17.84
CA PRO A 93 3.87 18.71 18.65
C PRO A 93 4.19 19.81 19.66
N GLY A 94 5.44 19.93 20.12
CA GLY A 94 5.87 21.00 21.02
C GLY A 94 5.83 22.36 20.33
N ARG A 95 6.23 22.40 19.05
CA ARG A 95 6.13 23.60 18.20
C ARG A 95 4.79 23.75 17.49
N LYS A 96 3.90 22.75 17.59
CA LYS A 96 2.64 22.65 16.83
C LYS A 96 2.84 22.87 15.32
N ALA A 97 3.97 22.41 14.80
CA ALA A 97 4.39 22.61 13.43
C ALA A 97 4.41 21.28 12.68
N LYS A 98 3.87 21.29 11.46
CA LYS A 98 3.96 20.18 10.52
C LYS A 98 4.74 20.65 9.29
N ALA A 99 5.72 19.86 8.86
CA ALA A 99 6.53 20.13 7.69
C ALA A 99 6.67 18.85 6.85
N PRO A 100 6.87 18.96 5.53
CA PRO A 100 7.28 17.80 4.75
C PRO A 100 8.61 17.26 5.28
N LEU A 101 8.72 15.93 5.44
CA LEU A 101 9.94 15.28 5.92
C LEU A 101 11.10 15.49 4.94
N TRP A 102 10.80 15.48 3.64
CA TRP A 102 11.71 15.76 2.55
C TRP A 102 10.95 16.30 1.35
N ASP A 103 11.71 16.80 0.37
CA ASP A 103 11.20 17.11 -0.95
C ASP A 103 11.27 15.86 -1.84
N ASN A 104 10.10 15.30 -2.18
CA ASN A 104 10.02 14.07 -2.97
C ASN A 104 10.74 14.19 -4.32
N ALA A 105 10.76 15.37 -4.95
CA ALA A 105 11.42 15.56 -6.25
C ALA A 105 12.95 15.45 -6.11
N LYS A 106 13.51 16.01 -5.04
CA LYS A 106 14.96 15.88 -4.74
C LYS A 106 15.34 14.44 -4.40
N VAL A 107 14.47 13.75 -3.65
CA VAL A 107 14.69 12.34 -3.30
C VAL A 107 14.66 11.47 -4.55
N ALA A 108 13.65 11.63 -5.41
CA ALA A 108 13.56 10.90 -6.67
C ALA A 108 14.79 11.14 -7.55
N ALA A 109 15.19 12.40 -7.75
CA ALA A 109 16.35 12.76 -8.56
C ALA A 109 17.66 12.15 -8.00
N ALA A 110 17.86 12.22 -6.69
CA ALA A 110 19.04 11.64 -6.05
C ALA A 110 19.04 10.10 -6.12
N LEU A 111 17.88 9.46 -5.94
CA LEU A 111 17.75 8.02 -6.13
C LEU A 111 18.03 7.62 -7.58
N SER A 112 17.51 8.36 -8.56
CA SER A 112 17.75 8.09 -9.98
C SER A 112 19.21 8.24 -10.35
N LEU A 113 19.91 9.21 -9.77
CA LEU A 113 21.36 9.36 -9.97
C LEU A 113 22.14 8.21 -9.34
N LEU A 114 21.73 7.74 -8.16
CA LEU A 114 22.42 6.67 -7.44
C LEU A 114 22.15 5.28 -8.02
N THR A 115 20.96 5.03 -8.55
CA THR A 115 20.56 3.72 -9.08
C THR A 115 20.62 3.64 -10.61
N ASN A 116 20.69 4.78 -11.31
CA ASN A 116 20.54 4.90 -12.75
C ASN A 116 19.15 4.45 -13.28
N PHE A 117 18.12 4.49 -12.42
CA PHE A 117 16.72 4.24 -12.80
C PHE A 117 15.89 5.51 -12.72
N PRO A 118 15.03 5.80 -13.72
CA PRO A 118 14.10 6.90 -13.62
C PRO A 118 13.08 6.60 -12.52
N TYR A 119 13.00 7.47 -11.51
CA TYR A 119 11.98 7.42 -10.47
C TYR A 119 11.08 8.63 -10.56
N ASP A 120 9.78 8.42 -10.30
CA ASP A 120 8.80 9.49 -10.21
C ASP A 120 8.73 10.03 -8.78
N ALA A 121 8.58 11.35 -8.63
CA ALA A 121 8.46 12.03 -7.34
C ALA A 121 7.14 11.69 -6.61
N ARG A 122 6.09 11.33 -7.37
CA ARG A 122 4.79 10.96 -6.79
C ARG A 122 4.81 9.54 -6.22
N HIS A 123 5.52 8.63 -6.90
CA HIS A 123 5.56 7.21 -6.59
C HIS A 123 6.98 6.78 -6.20
N LEU A 124 7.40 7.19 -5.00
CA LEU A 124 8.71 6.82 -4.47
C LEU A 124 8.71 5.35 -4.02
N PRO A 125 9.66 4.50 -4.47
CA PRO A 125 9.76 3.09 -4.06
C PRO A 125 10.41 2.95 -2.67
N VAL A 126 9.96 3.73 -1.69
CA VAL A 126 10.50 3.78 -0.33
C VAL A 126 9.80 2.73 0.52
N LYS A 127 10.53 1.67 0.89
CA LYS A 127 10.06 0.63 1.81
C LYS A 127 10.80 0.68 3.13
N ARG A 128 10.13 0.26 4.20
CA ARG A 128 10.70 0.07 5.55
C ARG A 128 11.51 1.28 6.03
N LEU A 129 10.90 2.47 5.99
CA LEU A 129 11.48 3.69 6.52
C LEU A 129 11.67 3.56 8.04
N LYS A 130 12.89 3.73 8.52
CA LYS A 130 13.26 3.63 9.94
C LYS A 130 14.24 4.72 10.31
N LEU A 131 14.07 5.28 11.49
CA LEU A 131 14.97 6.25 12.05
C LEU A 131 16.20 5.55 12.65
N VAL A 132 17.39 6.10 12.37
CA VAL A 132 18.69 5.55 12.75
C VAL A 132 19.64 6.66 13.18
N ASP A 133 20.78 6.29 13.77
CA ASP A 133 21.82 7.21 14.24
C ASP A 133 21.25 8.28 15.18
N LYS A 134 20.55 7.85 16.24
CA LYS A 134 20.00 8.75 17.26
C LYS A 134 19.18 9.87 16.64
N ASP A 135 18.15 9.49 15.89
CA ASP A 135 17.21 10.43 15.29
C ASP A 135 17.75 11.41 14.24
N THR A 136 18.96 11.17 13.73
CA THR A 136 19.60 12.08 12.75
C THR A 136 19.36 11.65 11.31
N ARG A 137 19.24 10.35 11.04
CA ARG A 137 19.12 9.81 9.69
C ARG A 137 17.92 8.90 9.53
N MET A 138 17.29 8.96 8.37
CA MET A 138 16.20 8.07 7.96
C MET A 138 16.74 7.02 7.00
N ARG A 139 16.71 5.75 7.41
CA ARG A 139 17.07 4.61 6.57
C ARG A 139 15.85 4.05 5.88
N PHE A 140 15.95 3.79 4.58
CA PHE A 140 14.90 3.12 3.82
C PHE A 140 15.50 2.16 2.79
N GLN A 141 14.61 1.39 2.18
CA GLN A 141 14.93 0.28 1.30
C GLN A 141 14.26 0.52 -0.04
N VAL A 142 15.01 0.33 -1.11
CA VAL A 142 14.51 0.40 -2.48
C VAL A 142 14.77 -0.94 -3.14
N GLU A 143 13.72 -1.53 -3.70
CA GLU A 143 13.81 -2.75 -4.47
C GLU A 143 14.04 -2.39 -5.94
N ILE A 144 15.06 -3.01 -6.53
CA ILE A 144 15.41 -2.84 -7.94
C ILE A 144 15.47 -4.23 -8.56
N ARG A 145 15.15 -4.35 -9.85
CA ARG A 145 15.36 -5.60 -10.60
C ARG A 145 16.82 -6.06 -10.48
N LYS A 146 17.08 -7.37 -10.40
CA LYS A 146 18.45 -7.92 -10.19
C LYS A 146 19.38 -7.71 -11.37
N ASP A 147 18.85 -7.51 -12.57
CA ASP A 147 19.57 -7.24 -13.82
C ASP A 147 19.98 -5.77 -13.99
N ALA A 148 19.47 -4.89 -13.12
CA ALA A 148 19.81 -3.49 -13.09
C ALA A 148 21.30 -3.23 -12.79
N VAL A 149 22.01 -2.52 -13.68
CA VAL A 149 23.39 -2.09 -13.41
C VAL A 149 23.35 -0.80 -12.60
N VAL A 150 23.65 -0.89 -11.29
CA VAL A 150 23.77 0.30 -10.44
C VAL A 150 25.25 0.75 -10.43
N PRO A 151 25.55 2.03 -10.71
CA PRO A 151 26.91 2.54 -10.66
C PRO A 151 27.58 2.36 -9.28
N ASN A 152 28.88 2.05 -9.27
CA ASN A 152 29.72 1.93 -8.07
C ASN A 152 29.35 0.79 -7.10
N GLU A 153 28.71 -0.30 -7.53
CA GLU A 153 28.49 -1.46 -6.67
C GLU A 153 29.80 -2.09 -6.18
N PRO A 154 30.08 -2.16 -4.87
CA PRO A 154 31.03 -3.16 -4.40
C PRO A 154 30.40 -4.53 -4.66
N LYS A 155 31.19 -5.42 -5.25
CA LYS A 155 30.80 -6.81 -5.53
C LYS A 155 30.42 -7.46 -4.20
N ARG A 156 29.12 -7.57 -3.90
CA ARG A 156 28.64 -8.30 -2.72
C ARG A 156 29.08 -9.74 -2.85
N GLU A 157 29.98 -10.18 -1.97
CA GLU A 157 30.16 -11.59 -1.72
C GLU A 157 28.83 -12.13 -1.18
N ARG A 158 28.21 -13.07 -1.89
CA ARG A 158 26.97 -13.71 -1.42
C ARG A 158 27.25 -14.31 -0.05
N SER A 159 26.48 -13.90 0.95
CA SER A 159 26.53 -14.57 2.24
C SER A 159 26.04 -16.02 2.07
N GLN A 160 26.47 -16.92 2.94
CA GLN A 160 26.00 -18.32 2.93
C GLN A 160 24.47 -18.42 3.10
N GLU A 161 23.86 -17.42 3.73
CA GLU A 161 22.41 -17.29 3.92
C GLU A 161 21.66 -16.99 2.61
N ASP A 162 22.22 -16.15 1.72
CA ASP A 162 21.65 -15.89 0.39
C ASP A 162 21.65 -17.14 -0.50
N ILE A 163 22.64 -18.02 -0.30
CA ILE A 163 22.77 -19.31 -1.00
C ILE A 163 21.73 -20.30 -0.47
N GLU A 164 21.51 -20.31 0.84
CA GLU A 164 20.56 -21.20 1.50
C GLU A 164 19.09 -20.79 1.25
N GLU A 165 18.77 -19.48 1.24
CA GLU A 165 17.46 -19.00 0.81
C GLU A 165 17.17 -19.38 -0.65
N GLN A 166 18.16 -19.27 -1.54
CA GLN A 166 18.01 -19.73 -2.93
C GLN A 166 17.83 -21.25 -3.05
N ARG A 167 18.50 -22.05 -2.21
CA ARG A 167 18.31 -23.51 -2.15
C ARG A 167 16.89 -23.85 -1.69
N LYS A 168 16.41 -23.22 -0.63
CA LYS A 168 15.04 -23.43 -0.11
C LYS A 168 13.97 -22.96 -1.08
N GLU A 169 14.16 -21.82 -1.75
CA GLU A 169 13.28 -21.38 -2.84
C GLU A 169 13.30 -22.35 -4.03
N GLY A 170 14.44 -22.97 -4.32
CA GLY A 170 14.56 -24.02 -5.34
C GLY A 170 13.84 -25.32 -4.96
N GLU A 171 13.92 -25.73 -3.70
CA GLU A 171 13.24 -26.92 -3.16
C GLU A 171 11.72 -26.73 -3.08
N MET A 172 11.22 -25.55 -2.68
CA MET A 172 9.78 -25.26 -2.67
C MET A 172 9.17 -25.31 -4.08
N LYS A 173 9.90 -24.81 -5.10
CA LYS A 173 9.44 -24.85 -6.49
C LYS A 173 9.45 -26.26 -7.10
N GLN A 174 10.24 -27.18 -6.56
CA GLN A 174 10.29 -28.56 -7.00
C GLN A 174 9.14 -29.39 -6.40
N GLY A 175 8.64 -29.02 -5.21
CA GLY A 175 7.47 -29.63 -4.58
C GLY A 175 6.11 -29.17 -5.13
N GLU A 176 6.04 -28.00 -5.77
CA GLU A 176 4.82 -27.49 -6.43
C GLU A 176 4.65 -27.98 -7.88
N GLN A 177 5.60 -28.77 -8.39
CA GLN A 177 5.65 -29.19 -9.80
C GLN A 177 5.19 -30.65 -10.01
N GLU A 178 4.21 -31.13 -9.23
CA GLU A 178 3.51 -32.39 -9.53
C GLU A 178 1.98 -32.27 -9.61
N ASP A 179 1.39 -31.11 -9.28
CA ASP A 179 -0.06 -30.94 -9.43
C ASP A 179 -0.41 -29.52 -9.86
N GLN A 180 -0.39 -29.28 -11.18
CA GLN A 180 -1.32 -28.36 -11.86
C GLN A 180 -1.13 -28.40 -13.38
N THR A 181 -2.14 -28.96 -14.03
CA THR A 181 -2.45 -28.84 -15.45
C THR A 181 -2.81 -27.40 -15.82
N ALA A 182 -2.23 -26.94 -16.94
CA ALA A 182 -2.69 -25.88 -17.84
C ALA A 182 -3.32 -24.60 -17.23
N GLY A 183 -2.47 -23.59 -17.01
CA GLY A 183 -2.87 -22.19 -16.84
C GLY A 183 -1.72 -21.26 -17.25
N THR A 184 -2.05 -20.26 -18.07
CA THR A 184 -1.32 -19.06 -18.54
C THR A 184 0.12 -18.84 -18.04
N PRO A 185 1.11 -18.44 -18.90
CA PRO A 185 2.49 -18.24 -18.46
C PRO A 185 2.56 -17.13 -17.41
N ALA A 186 2.67 -17.51 -16.13
CA ALA A 186 3.03 -16.60 -15.07
C ALA A 186 4.45 -16.10 -15.36
N GLU A 187 4.55 -14.81 -15.64
CA GLU A 187 5.80 -14.08 -15.78
C GLU A 187 6.66 -14.41 -14.55
N LYS A 188 7.83 -15.02 -14.78
CA LYS A 188 8.74 -15.44 -13.70
C LYS A 188 8.92 -14.25 -12.75
N PRO A 189 8.81 -14.44 -11.41
CA PRO A 189 8.97 -13.33 -10.49
C PRO A 189 10.32 -12.68 -10.77
N GLU A 190 10.27 -11.46 -11.32
CA GLU A 190 11.47 -10.70 -11.65
C GLU A 190 12.27 -10.62 -10.38
N GLN A 191 13.44 -11.26 -10.39
CA GLN A 191 14.21 -11.36 -9.19
C GLN A 191 14.59 -9.93 -8.79
N THR A 192 14.17 -9.46 -7.62
CA THR A 192 14.51 -8.12 -7.12
C THR A 192 15.64 -8.20 -6.10
N ARG A 193 16.43 -7.14 -6.00
CA ARG A 193 17.43 -6.94 -4.96
C ARG A 193 17.10 -5.68 -4.18
N THR A 194 17.33 -5.73 -2.87
CA THR A 194 17.08 -4.60 -1.98
C THR A 194 18.36 -3.80 -1.76
N ILE A 195 18.32 -2.50 -2.04
CA ILE A 195 19.38 -1.55 -1.73
C ILE A 195 18.94 -0.68 -0.55
N TYR A 196 19.87 -0.42 0.37
CA TYR A 196 19.64 0.42 1.53
C TYR A 196 20.16 1.82 1.29
N PHE A 197 19.37 2.81 1.67
CA PHE A 197 19.75 4.23 1.61
C PHE A 197 19.52 4.88 2.96
N ALA A 198 20.34 5.88 3.28
CA ALA A 198 20.11 6.78 4.39
C ALA A 198 19.94 8.19 3.86
N TYR A 199 18.94 8.87 4.39
CA TYR A 199 18.67 10.29 4.20
C TYR A 199 19.02 11.01 5.49
N ASP A 200 19.87 12.02 5.40
CA ASP A 200 20.20 12.89 6.52
C ASP A 200 19.15 14.00 6.64
N LEU A 201 18.51 14.10 7.81
CA LEU A 201 17.43 15.07 8.05
C LEU A 201 17.93 16.52 8.08
N ALA A 202 19.20 16.75 8.43
CA ALA A 202 19.76 18.09 8.52
C ALA A 202 20.24 18.62 7.16
N THR A 203 20.91 17.76 6.38
CA THR A 203 21.52 18.15 5.10
C THR A 203 20.63 17.86 3.89
N GLY A 204 19.62 17.00 4.04
CA GLY A 204 18.78 16.55 2.93
C GLY A 204 19.51 15.67 1.92
N LYS A 205 20.67 15.10 2.28
CA LYS A 205 21.50 14.28 1.40
C LYS A 205 21.15 12.81 1.52
N ILE A 206 21.06 12.12 0.37
CA ILE A 206 20.90 10.66 0.29
C ILE A 206 22.27 10.02 0.07
N THR A 207 22.57 9.00 0.86
CA THR A 207 23.76 8.16 0.73
C THR A 207 23.35 6.70 0.66
N ARG A 208 23.97 5.94 -0.25
CA ARG A 208 23.78 4.49 -0.37
C ARG A 208 24.55 3.78 0.74
N LEU A 209 23.94 2.80 1.40
CA LEU A 209 24.57 1.98 2.44
C LEU A 209 24.93 0.61 1.86
N ASP A 210 26.18 0.48 1.45
CA ASP A 210 26.64 -0.71 0.72
C ASP A 210 26.92 -1.89 1.65
N ASN A 211 27.44 -1.60 2.84
CA ASN A 211 27.86 -2.59 3.85
C ASN A 211 26.81 -2.82 4.94
N PHE A 212 25.56 -2.39 4.74
CA PHE A 212 24.52 -2.64 5.74
C PHE A 212 24.00 -4.07 5.60
N ALA A 213 24.29 -4.90 6.60
CA ALA A 213 23.63 -6.17 6.82
C ALA A 213 22.37 -5.93 7.67
N PRO A 214 21.16 -6.27 7.17
CA PRO A 214 19.97 -6.21 8.00
C PRO A 214 20.14 -7.17 9.20
N PRO A 215 19.58 -6.81 10.38
CA PRO A 215 19.62 -7.73 11.51
C PRO A 215 18.93 -9.05 11.14
N LYS A 216 19.53 -10.18 11.53
CA LYS A 216 18.96 -11.51 11.31
C LYS A 216 17.51 -11.53 11.83
N LYS A 217 16.58 -12.06 11.03
CA LYS A 217 15.18 -12.19 11.45
C LYS A 217 15.12 -13.13 12.64
N LYS A 218 14.50 -12.68 13.73
CA LYS A 218 14.23 -13.56 14.88
C LYS A 218 13.27 -14.68 14.40
N PRO A 219 13.53 -15.95 14.74
CA PRO A 219 12.64 -17.04 14.38
C PRO A 219 11.25 -16.85 15.00
N LEU A 220 10.20 -17.17 14.24
CA LEU A 220 8.81 -16.98 14.65
C LEU A 220 8.41 -17.84 15.87
N TRP A 221 9.15 -18.91 16.16
CA TRP A 221 8.86 -19.85 17.25
C TRP A 221 9.35 -19.38 18.62
N ALA A 222 10.20 -18.35 18.66
CA ALA A 222 10.85 -17.89 19.89
C ALA A 222 10.33 -16.51 20.31
N PHE A 223 9.60 -16.47 21.43
CA PHE A 223 9.15 -15.22 22.04
C PHE A 223 10.09 -14.85 23.20
N LEU A 224 10.81 -13.73 23.06
CA LEU A 224 11.69 -13.22 24.12
C LEU A 224 10.89 -12.40 25.13
N SER A 225 11.25 -12.54 26.40
CA SER A 225 10.80 -11.64 27.45
C SER A 225 11.24 -10.18 27.17
N PRO A 226 10.56 -9.16 27.72
CA PRO A 226 10.93 -7.76 27.52
C PRO A 226 12.37 -7.42 27.94
N ASP A 227 12.96 -8.21 28.85
CA ASP A 227 14.35 -8.09 29.30
C ASP A 227 15.33 -9.00 28.52
N GLU A 228 14.86 -9.69 27.48
CA GLU A 228 15.59 -10.60 26.57
C GLU A 228 16.31 -11.78 27.25
N LYS A 229 16.04 -12.07 28.53
CA LYS A 229 16.72 -13.16 29.26
C LYS A 229 16.08 -14.53 29.06
N THR A 230 14.76 -14.56 28.91
CA THR A 230 13.98 -15.78 28.84
C THR A 230 13.29 -15.88 27.49
N VAL A 231 13.40 -17.04 26.86
CA VAL A 231 12.71 -17.38 25.62
C VAL A 231 11.68 -18.44 25.91
N VAL A 232 10.44 -18.18 25.54
CA VAL A 232 9.36 -19.16 25.61
C VAL A 232 9.07 -19.67 24.20
N PHE A 233 9.01 -20.98 24.04
CA PHE A 233 8.65 -21.60 22.78
C PHE A 233 7.75 -22.81 22.97
N ALA A 234 7.03 -23.18 21.91
CA ALA A 234 6.17 -24.35 21.89
C ALA A 234 6.77 -25.43 20.99
N ARG A 235 6.83 -26.67 21.49
CA ARG A 235 7.26 -27.84 20.72
C ARG A 235 6.38 -29.03 21.09
N GLY A 236 5.80 -29.70 20.09
CA GLY A 236 5.00 -30.92 20.32
C GLY A 236 3.88 -30.73 21.35
N HIS A 237 3.11 -29.63 21.25
CA HIS A 237 2.02 -29.26 22.17
C HIS A 237 2.42 -28.89 23.60
N ASN A 238 3.72 -28.82 23.93
CA ASN A 238 4.21 -28.39 25.22
C ASN A 238 4.91 -27.03 25.14
N LEU A 239 4.92 -26.30 26.26
CA LEU A 239 5.62 -25.03 26.43
C LEU A 239 6.99 -25.30 27.08
N TYR A 240 8.03 -24.68 26.55
CA TYR A 240 9.40 -24.78 27.05
C TYR A 240 9.96 -23.38 27.29
N GLN A 241 10.86 -23.29 28.27
CA GLN A 241 11.63 -22.07 28.54
C GLN A 241 13.12 -22.31 28.33
N LEU A 242 13.80 -21.25 27.91
CA LEU A 242 15.18 -21.29 27.49
C LEU A 242 15.87 -19.97 27.80
N ASP A 243 17.16 -20.01 28.13
CA ASP A 243 17.95 -18.83 28.43
C ASP A 243 18.52 -18.16 27.17
N ALA A 244 18.88 -16.88 27.28
CA ALA A 244 19.46 -16.11 26.17
C ALA A 244 20.72 -16.76 25.56
N ALA A 245 21.51 -17.48 26.37
CA ALA A 245 22.74 -18.13 25.93
C ALA A 245 22.47 -19.35 25.04
N ASN A 246 21.50 -20.21 25.40
CA ASN A 246 21.12 -21.31 24.53
C ASN A 246 20.30 -20.82 23.33
N TYR A 247 19.66 -19.65 23.42
CA TYR A 247 18.94 -19.06 22.29
C TYR A 247 19.89 -18.64 21.17
N ALA A 248 21.01 -18.01 21.52
CA ALA A 248 22.04 -17.65 20.55
C ALA A 248 22.60 -18.88 19.81
N LYS A 249 22.74 -20.02 20.49
CA LYS A 249 23.15 -21.28 19.86
C LYS A 249 22.07 -21.80 18.91
N ALA A 250 20.80 -21.76 19.32
CA ALA A 250 19.67 -22.19 18.50
C ALA A 250 19.47 -21.33 17.23
N LEU A 251 19.94 -20.08 17.23
CA LEU A 251 19.94 -19.23 16.03
C LEU A 251 20.99 -19.63 14.99
N GLU A 252 22.15 -20.10 15.45
CA GLU A 252 23.24 -20.52 14.55
C GLU A 252 23.02 -21.93 13.98
N LYS A 253 22.38 -22.82 14.74
CA LYS A 253 21.98 -24.16 14.30
C LYS A 253 20.59 -24.52 14.81
N ALA A 254 19.63 -24.57 13.90
CA ALA A 254 18.29 -25.03 14.20
C ALA A 254 18.30 -26.55 14.46
N GLY A 255 18.05 -26.96 15.71
CA GLY A 255 17.88 -28.37 16.09
C GLY A 255 18.99 -29.01 16.94
N ASP A 256 19.91 -28.22 17.49
CA ASP A 256 20.95 -28.74 18.38
C ASP A 256 20.37 -29.35 19.66
N THR A 257 20.72 -30.61 19.95
CA THR A 257 20.34 -31.38 21.15
C THR A 257 21.06 -30.93 22.43
N SER A 258 22.01 -29.99 22.33
CA SER A 258 22.74 -29.42 23.47
C SER A 258 22.03 -28.26 24.16
N VAL A 259 20.82 -27.93 23.70
CA VAL A 259 19.98 -26.88 24.28
C VAL A 259 19.36 -27.41 25.56
N VAL A 260 19.75 -26.83 26.71
CA VAL A 260 19.17 -27.19 28.01
C VAL A 260 17.86 -26.44 28.16
N GLU A 261 16.78 -27.18 28.00
CA GLU A 261 15.40 -26.70 28.20
C GLU A 261 15.09 -26.78 29.71
N ALA A 262 14.63 -25.68 30.29
CA ALA A 262 14.05 -25.73 31.63
C ALA A 262 12.53 -25.96 31.49
N LEU A 263 11.99 -26.80 32.36
CA LEU A 263 10.55 -26.99 32.54
C LEU A 263 9.99 -25.98 33.55
#